data_AF-A0A7X1L1D8-F1
#
_entry.id   AF-A0A7X1L1D8-F1
#
_cell.length_a   1.000
_cell.length_b   1.000
_cell.length_c   1.000
_cell.angle_alpha   90.00
_cell.angle_beta   90.00
_cell.angle_gamma   90.00
#
_symmetry.space_group_name_H-M   'P 1'
#
loop_
_entity.id
_entity.type
_entity.pdbx_description
1 polymer ?
#
loop_
_entity_poly.entity_id
_entity_poly.type
_entity_poly.pdbx_seq_one_letter_code
_entity_poly.pdbx_strand_id
1 'polypeptide(L)'
;MLYSCDEPKRNKQLKKFFICLFLFITLVVSQIAYAETPVLLTPSSGSTISTVPVTFVWEAVGDAIQYQFQLATAADFINLQHSKLLTDTSMELSFAGDGNPR
;
A
#
# COMPACT_ATOMS: atom_id res chain seq x y z
N MET A 1 -50.20 -13.40 41.56
CA MET A 1 -48.76 -13.70 41.49
C MET A 1 -48.16 -12.86 40.38
N LEU A 2 -47.63 -11.69 40.73
CA LEU A 2 -47.06 -10.72 39.78
C LEU A 2 -45.55 -10.86 39.78
N TYR A 3 -44.99 -11.57 38.79
CA TYR A 3 -43.56 -11.48 38.51
C TYR A 3 -43.36 -10.51 37.36
N SER A 4 -43.40 -9.21 37.67
CA SER A 4 -42.88 -8.18 36.78
C SER A 4 -41.37 -8.08 37.03
N CYS A 5 -40.57 -8.77 36.24
CA CYS A 5 -39.11 -8.64 36.26
C CYS A 5 -38.76 -7.33 35.55
N ASP A 6 -38.65 -6.24 36.32
CA ASP A 6 -38.20 -4.93 35.83
C ASP A 6 -36.74 -5.05 35.38
N GLU A 7 -36.51 -5.00 34.07
CA GLU A 7 -35.17 -5.04 33.46
C GLU A 7 -34.36 -3.84 34.00
N PRO A 8 -33.17 -4.05 34.61
CA PRO A 8 -32.41 -2.97 35.23
C PRO A 8 -32.05 -1.90 34.20
N LYS A 9 -32.56 -0.67 34.37
CA LYS A 9 -32.33 0.49 33.48
C LYS A 9 -30.85 0.72 33.11
N ARG A 10 -29.92 0.29 33.98
CA ARG A 10 -28.45 0.29 33.78
C ARG A 10 -28.01 -0.54 32.56
N ASN A 11 -28.61 -1.71 32.34
CA ASN A 11 -28.25 -2.61 31.24
C ASN A 11 -28.68 -2.05 29.88
N LYS A 12 -29.79 -1.30 29.84
CA LYS A 12 -30.31 -0.68 28.62
C LYS A 12 -29.47 0.52 28.16
N GLN A 13 -28.96 1.32 29.11
CA GLN A 13 -28.06 2.44 28.80
C GLN A 13 -26.64 1.98 28.44
N LEU A 14 -26.14 0.94 29.11
CA LEU A 14 -24.85 0.32 28.78
C LEU A 14 -24.91 -0.32 27.38
N LYS A 15 -25.96 -1.10 27.06
CA LYS A 15 -26.16 -1.67 25.73
C LYS A 15 -26.23 -0.60 24.63
N LYS A 16 -26.90 0.53 24.88
CA LYS A 16 -26.93 1.66 23.94
C LYS A 16 -25.58 2.35 23.75
N PHE A 17 -24.79 2.49 24.81
CA PHE A 17 -23.44 3.04 24.73
C PHE A 17 -22.50 2.11 23.96
N PHE A 18 -22.58 0.80 24.20
CA PHE A 18 -21.81 -0.21 23.45
C PHE A 18 -22.23 -0.30 21.98
N ILE A 19 -23.53 -0.19 21.68
CA ILE A 19 -24.04 -0.15 20.29
C ILE A 19 -23.55 1.11 19.58
N CYS A 20 -23.64 2.29 20.20
CA CYS A 20 -23.10 3.54 19.63
C CYS A 20 -21.58 3.51 19.50
N LEU A 21 -20.85 2.99 20.49
CA LEU A 21 -19.39 2.90 20.46
C LEU A 21 -18.93 1.93 19.36
N PHE A 22 -19.59 0.77 19.22
CA PHE A 22 -19.30 -0.18 18.14
C PHE A 22 -19.64 0.41 16.77
N LEU A 23 -20.79 1.08 16.63
CA LEU A 23 -21.17 1.77 15.39
C LEU A 23 -20.23 2.93 15.05
N PHE A 24 -19.77 3.68 16.05
CA PHE A 24 -18.83 4.79 15.88
C PHE A 24 -17.42 4.27 15.55
N ILE A 25 -16.98 3.18 16.19
CA ILE A 25 -15.72 2.50 15.84
C ILE A 25 -15.79 1.95 14.41
N THR A 26 -16.89 1.32 14.00
CA THR A 26 -17.08 0.89 12.60
C THR A 26 -17.14 2.07 11.63
N LEU A 27 -17.74 3.20 12.02
CA LEU A 27 -17.83 4.42 11.20
C LEU A 27 -16.46 5.10 11.00
N VAL A 28 -15.56 5.01 11.97
CA VAL A 28 -14.23 5.64 11.92
C VAL A 28 -13.22 4.78 11.12
N VAL A 29 -13.38 3.45 11.05
CA VAL A 29 -12.43 2.55 10.35
C VAL A 29 -12.41 2.73 8.82
N SER A 30 -13.46 3.30 8.23
CA SER A 30 -13.63 3.36 6.76
C SER A 30 -12.85 4.49 6.07
N GLN A 31 -12.24 5.40 6.82
CA GLN A 31 -11.71 6.68 6.34
C GLN A 31 -10.17 6.73 6.29
N ILE A 32 -9.51 5.63 6.65
CA ILE A 32 -8.06 5.57 6.67
C ILE A 32 -7.60 5.23 5.25
N ALA A 33 -6.90 6.16 4.59
CA ALA A 33 -6.34 5.97 3.26
C ALA A 33 -5.37 4.79 3.26
N TYR A 34 -5.81 3.66 2.73
CA TYR A 34 -4.95 2.51 2.47
C TYR A 34 -4.30 2.75 1.11
N ALA A 35 -3.03 3.18 1.11
CA ALA A 35 -2.28 3.33 -0.12
C ALA A 35 -2.15 1.96 -0.78
N GLU A 36 -2.74 1.80 -1.97
CA GLU A 36 -2.58 0.57 -2.74
C GLU A 36 -1.10 0.34 -3.09
N THR A 37 -0.69 -0.92 -3.19
CA THR A 37 0.67 -1.25 -3.63
C THR A 37 0.80 -1.03 -5.14
N PRO A 38 1.80 -0.28 -5.63
CA PRO A 38 1.98 -0.10 -7.07
C PRO A 38 2.32 -1.44 -7.75
N VAL A 39 1.67 -1.72 -8.87
CA VAL A 39 1.87 -2.96 -9.65
C VAL A 39 2.86 -2.70 -10.78
N LEU A 40 3.94 -3.48 -10.89
CA LEU A 40 4.88 -3.36 -12.01
C LEU A 40 4.27 -3.94 -13.30
N LEU A 41 4.12 -3.09 -14.31
CA LEU A 41 3.59 -3.45 -15.63
C LEU A 41 4.70 -3.95 -16.56
N THR A 42 5.81 -3.20 -16.61
CA THR A 42 6.96 -3.55 -17.45
C THR A 42 8.28 -3.31 -16.71
N PRO A 43 9.31 -4.14 -16.96
CA PRO A 43 9.20 -5.49 -17.53
C PRO A 43 8.39 -6.40 -16.60
N SER A 44 7.73 -7.42 -17.16
CA SER A 44 6.97 -8.37 -16.34
C SER A 44 7.93 -9.20 -15.47
N SER A 45 7.45 -9.63 -14.30
CA SER A 45 8.25 -10.45 -13.39
C SER A 45 8.82 -11.69 -14.09
N GLY A 46 10.12 -11.96 -13.90
CA GLY A 46 10.83 -13.07 -14.54
C GLY A 46 11.27 -12.83 -15.99
N SER A 47 11.02 -11.64 -16.56
CA SER A 47 11.51 -11.30 -17.90
C SER A 47 13.03 -11.22 -17.95
N THR A 48 13.60 -11.73 -19.05
CA THR A 48 15.00 -11.47 -19.40
C THR A 48 15.09 -10.19 -20.21
N ILE A 49 15.97 -9.29 -19.80
CA ILE A 49 16.20 -8.02 -20.49
C ILE A 49 17.42 -8.17 -21.39
N SER A 50 17.23 -8.11 -22.71
CA SER A 50 18.30 -8.29 -23.70
C SER A 50 18.75 -7.00 -24.38
N THR A 51 18.02 -5.88 -24.18
CA THR A 51 18.29 -4.60 -24.82
C THR A 51 18.24 -3.47 -23.82
N VAL A 52 19.05 -2.44 -24.08
CA VAL A 52 19.19 -1.23 -23.28
C VAL A 52 18.90 -0.04 -24.21
N PRO A 53 18.17 0.99 -23.78
CA PRO A 53 17.64 1.23 -22.44
C PRO A 53 16.43 0.36 -22.07
N VAL A 54 16.17 0.26 -20.76
CA VAL A 54 15.03 -0.47 -20.19
C VAL A 54 14.08 0.53 -19.56
N THR A 55 12.81 0.46 -19.93
CA THR A 55 11.75 1.28 -19.32
C THR A 55 10.93 0.45 -18.34
N PHE A 56 11.02 0.82 -17.07
CA PHE A 56 10.19 0.31 -15.98
C PHE A 56 8.93 1.16 -15.89
N VAL A 57 7.77 0.53 -15.84
CA VAL A 57 6.46 1.20 -15.72
C VAL A 57 5.64 0.48 -14.67
N TRP A 58 4.98 1.22 -13.79
CA TRP A 58 4.06 0.68 -12.79
C TRP A 58 2.71 1.40 -12.81
N GLU A 59 1.69 0.76 -12.26
CA GLU A 59 0.37 1.35 -12.10
C GLU A 59 0.40 2.51 -11.10
N ALA A 60 -0.30 3.60 -11.44
CA ALA A 60 -0.46 4.73 -10.55
C ALA A 60 -1.33 4.35 -9.34
N VAL A 61 -0.86 4.66 -8.15
CA VAL A 61 -1.61 4.48 -6.90
C VAL A 61 -2.37 5.78 -6.60
N GLY A 62 -3.66 5.65 -6.28
CA GLY A 62 -4.47 6.78 -5.84
C GLY A 62 -3.86 7.45 -4.61
N ASP A 63 -3.81 8.79 -4.61
CA ASP A 63 -3.23 9.62 -3.54
C ASP A 63 -1.71 9.48 -3.32
N ALA A 64 -0.99 8.71 -4.15
CA ALA A 64 0.46 8.62 -4.05
C ALA A 64 1.13 9.90 -4.57
N ILE A 65 1.90 10.56 -3.69
CA ILE A 65 2.64 11.79 -4.00
C ILE A 65 4.03 11.45 -4.59
N GLN A 66 4.63 10.34 -4.16
CA GLN A 66 5.96 9.90 -4.56
C GLN A 66 6.05 8.37 -4.58
N TYR A 67 6.98 7.88 -5.39
CA TYR A 67 7.36 6.48 -5.51
C TYR A 67 8.85 6.34 -5.21
N GLN A 68 9.20 5.27 -4.48
CA GLN A 68 10.58 4.86 -4.28
C GLN A 68 10.88 3.69 -5.22
N PHE A 69 11.64 3.95 -6.28
CA PHE A 69 12.14 2.91 -7.17
C PHE A 69 13.41 2.32 -6.57
N GLN A 70 13.51 0.98 -6.53
CA GLN A 70 14.69 0.26 -6.07
C GLN A 70 15.00 -0.90 -7.00
N LEU A 71 16.27 -1.05 -7.37
CA LEU A 71 16.80 -2.18 -8.12
C LEU A 71 17.90 -2.84 -7.31
N ALA A 72 17.77 -4.14 -7.07
CA ALA A 72 18.74 -4.94 -6.31
C ALA A 72 18.98 -6.29 -7.00
N THR A 73 20.13 -6.90 -6.74
CA THR A 73 20.45 -8.25 -7.22
C THR A 73 19.89 -9.35 -6.31
N ALA A 74 19.45 -8.98 -5.10
CA ALA A 74 18.86 -9.87 -4.12
C ALA A 74 17.49 -9.35 -3.67
N ALA A 75 16.60 -10.27 -3.30
CA ALA A 75 15.22 -9.97 -2.89
C ALA A 75 15.11 -9.25 -1.54
N ASP A 76 16.20 -9.14 -0.78
CA ASP A 76 16.25 -8.45 0.50
C ASP A 76 16.43 -6.93 0.37
N PHE A 77 16.71 -6.44 -0.85
CA PHE A 77 16.96 -5.02 -1.14
C PHE A 77 18.04 -4.37 -0.26
N ILE A 78 19.00 -5.16 0.25
CA ILE A 78 20.12 -4.64 1.05
C ILE A 78 21.20 -4.03 0.15
N ASN A 79 21.55 -4.72 -0.93
CA ASN A 79 22.57 -4.28 -1.89
C ASN A 79 21.90 -3.65 -3.13
N LEU A 80 21.45 -2.41 -2.96
CA LEU A 80 20.80 -1.64 -4.02
C LEU A 80 21.81 -1.22 -5.10
N GLN A 81 21.50 -1.56 -6.35
CA GLN A 81 22.20 -1.06 -7.53
C GLN A 81 21.67 0.31 -7.96
N HIS A 82 20.36 0.53 -7.78
CA HIS A 82 19.72 1.81 -8.05
C HIS A 82 18.63 2.10 -7.02
N SER A 83 18.51 3.36 -6.62
CA SER A 83 17.49 3.83 -5.69
C SER A 83 17.15 5.28 -6.02
N LYS A 84 15.88 5.56 -6.31
CA LYS A 84 15.45 6.91 -6.70
C LYS A 84 14.03 7.20 -6.24
N LEU A 85 13.83 8.42 -5.76
CA LEU A 85 12.50 8.99 -5.52
C LEU A 85 11.98 9.65 -6.79
N LEU A 86 10.75 9.32 -7.15
CA LEU A 86 10.08 9.74 -8.38
C LEU A 86 8.67 10.21 -8.06
N THR A 87 8.15 11.14 -8.85
CA THR A 87 6.73 11.50 -8.85
C THR A 87 5.96 10.87 -10.01
N ASP A 88 6.70 10.46 -11.05
CA ASP A 88 6.16 9.75 -12.20
C ASP A 88 6.01 8.25 -11.90
N THR A 89 5.28 7.57 -12.77
CA THR A 89 5.04 6.12 -12.73
C THR A 89 5.92 5.33 -13.70
N SER A 90 7.05 5.92 -14.11
CA SER A 90 8.01 5.28 -15.00
C SER A 90 9.44 5.67 -14.67
N MET A 91 10.37 4.77 -14.98
CA MET A 91 11.81 4.98 -14.82
C MET A 91 12.54 4.31 -15.98
N GLU A 92 13.42 5.05 -16.65
CA GLU A 92 14.30 4.50 -17.67
C GLU A 92 15.69 4.25 -17.09
N LEU A 93 16.23 3.05 -17.30
CA LEU A 93 17.61 2.71 -16.97
C LEU A 93 18.40 2.48 -18.25
N SER A 94 19.47 3.26 -18.40
CA SER A 94 20.48 3.05 -19.42
C SER A 94 21.74 2.51 -18.76
N PHE A 95 22.23 1.39 -19.26
CA PHE A 95 23.56 0.90 -18.90
C PHE A 95 24.55 1.59 -19.83
N ALA A 96 25.53 2.29 -19.26
CA ALA A 96 26.67 2.70 -20.05
C ALA A 96 27.36 1.42 -20.57
N GLY A 97 27.96 1.46 -21.77
CA GLY A 97 28.63 0.30 -22.38
C GLY A 97 29.81 -0.29 -21.58
N ASP A 98 30.04 0.20 -20.35
CA ASP A 98 30.98 -0.30 -19.35
C ASP A 98 30.33 -1.30 -18.36
N GLY A 99 29.03 -1.58 -18.48
CA GLY A 99 28.30 -2.50 -17.61
C GLY A 99 27.78 -1.89 -16.32
N ASN A 100 27.85 -0.55 -16.16
CA ASN A 100 27.32 0.14 -14.99
C ASN A 100 26.00 0.88 -15.30
N PRO A 101 24.91 0.65 -14.54
CA PRO A 101 23.70 1.45 -14.66
C PRO A 101 23.99 2.91 -14.24
N ARG A 102 23.65 3.88 -15.09
CA ARG A 102 23.67 5.32 -14.77
C ARG A 102 22.26 5.83 -14.51
#